data_AF-A0A9E6DJP8-F1
#
_entry.id   AF-A0A9E6DJP8-F1
#
_cell.length_a   1.000
_cell.length_b   1.000
_cell.length_c   1.000
_cell.angle_alpha   90.00
_cell.angle_beta   90.00
_cell.angle_gamma   90.00
#
_symmetry.space_group_name_H-M   'P 1'
#
loop_
_entity.id
_entity.type
_entity.pdbx_description
1 polymer ?
#
loop_
_entity_poly.entity_id
_entity_poly.type
_entity_poly.pdbx_seq_one_letter_code
_entity_poly.pdbx_strand_id
1 'polypeptide(L)'
;MCVTLLLWSCGDEGSGKADEQPATHSGGVASADSWSNYASGFFASYCVECHGAGDRSRDSTTLAEVERDLPSIRCGVSSVPIDSCGDWPPPRQFPIGDGVKPTDLERLRLVEWLESIVR
;
A
#
# COMPACT_ATOMS: atom_id res chain seq x y z
N MET A 1 42.94 9.25 -7.23
CA MET A 1 43.79 10.45 -7.07
C MET A 1 43.15 11.60 -7.84
N CYS A 2 42.90 12.69 -7.10
CA CYS A 2 42.87 14.12 -7.47
C CYS A 2 42.17 14.59 -8.76
N VAL A 3 41.05 15.35 -8.67
CA VAL A 3 40.97 16.84 -8.52
C VAL A 3 41.12 17.49 -9.91
N THR A 4 40.19 18.26 -10.49
CA THR A 4 39.57 19.51 -10.01
C THR A 4 38.42 19.92 -10.93
N LEU A 5 37.49 20.68 -10.35
CA LEU A 5 36.42 21.50 -10.93
C LEU A 5 36.69 22.16 -12.29
N LEU A 6 35.65 22.20 -13.13
CA LEU A 6 35.32 23.37 -13.95
C LEU A 6 33.80 23.55 -13.92
N LEU A 7 33.40 24.55 -13.13
CA LEU A 7 32.06 25.11 -13.13
C LEU A 7 31.80 25.76 -14.51
N TRP A 8 30.72 25.36 -15.19
CA TRP A 8 30.04 26.27 -16.11
C TRP A 8 28.56 26.25 -15.79
N SER A 9 28.15 27.31 -15.08
CA SER A 9 26.78 27.72 -14.90
C SER A 9 26.29 28.38 -16.18
N CYS A 10 25.16 27.91 -16.73
CA CYS A 10 24.27 28.74 -17.50
C CYS A 10 22.94 28.74 -16.73
N GLY A 11 22.66 29.85 -16.04
CA GLY A 11 21.35 30.14 -15.51
C GLY A 11 20.54 30.92 -16.53
N ASP A 12 19.26 30.59 -16.63
CA ASP A 12 18.18 31.54 -16.94
C ASP A 12 16.99 31.20 -16.00
N GLU A 13 16.25 32.23 -15.60
CA GLU A 13 15.81 32.44 -14.24
C GLU A 13 14.30 32.22 -14.09
N GLY A 14 13.89 31.46 -13.07
CA GLY A 14 12.49 31.27 -12.69
C GLY A 14 12.34 31.08 -11.19
N SER A 15 12.06 32.17 -10.49
CA SER A 15 11.98 32.29 -9.03
C SER A 15 10.88 31.44 -8.38
N GLY A 16 11.23 30.77 -7.27
CA GLY A 16 10.28 30.25 -6.29
C GLY A 16 10.99 29.44 -5.20
N LYS A 17 11.18 30.04 -4.03
CA LYS A 17 11.90 29.44 -2.90
C LYS A 17 11.11 28.29 -2.26
N ALA A 18 11.78 27.17 -1.99
CA ALA A 18 11.54 26.36 -0.81
C ALA A 18 12.87 25.72 -0.41
N ASP A 19 13.26 25.97 0.83
CA ASP A 19 14.49 25.57 1.47
C ASP A 19 14.68 24.04 1.41
N GLU A 20 15.68 23.58 0.67
CA GLU A 20 16.14 22.20 0.72
C GLU A 20 16.92 22.00 2.02
N GLN A 21 16.19 21.77 3.12
CA GLN A 21 16.77 21.13 4.28
C GLN A 21 17.14 19.69 3.88
N PRO A 22 18.38 19.25 4.10
CA PRO A 22 18.68 17.83 4.01
C PRO A 22 17.91 17.14 5.15
N ALA A 23 16.78 16.54 4.81
CA ALA A 23 16.13 15.59 5.69
C ALA A 23 17.08 14.40 5.82
N THR A 24 17.90 14.44 6.87
CA THR A 24 18.60 13.29 7.39
C THR A 24 17.54 12.24 7.68
N HIS A 25 17.42 11.25 6.79
CA HIS A 25 16.65 10.04 7.04
C HIS A 25 17.43 9.25 8.10
N SER A 26 17.32 9.70 9.35
CA SER A 26 17.80 8.97 10.51
C SER A 26 17.07 7.64 10.52
N GLY A 27 17.80 6.58 10.20
CA GLY A 27 17.31 5.21 10.19
C GLY A 27 16.87 4.79 11.59
N GLY A 28 15.61 5.07 11.91
CA GLY A 28 14.81 4.17 12.72
C GLY A 28 14.25 3.12 11.78
N VAL A 29 14.44 1.84 12.09
CA VAL A 29 13.66 0.79 11.43
C VAL A 29 12.18 1.11 11.73
N ALA A 30 11.44 1.57 10.71
CA ALA A 30 10.01 1.70 10.85
C ALA A 30 9.47 0.33 11.29
N SER A 31 8.65 0.30 12.34
CA SER A 31 8.00 -0.95 12.76
C SER A 31 7.31 -1.57 11.56
N ALA A 32 7.53 -2.87 11.35
CA ALA A 32 6.86 -3.60 10.29
C ALA A 32 5.34 -3.41 10.38
N ASP A 33 4.68 -3.42 9.22
CA ASP A 33 3.23 -3.36 9.16
C ASP A 33 2.61 -4.55 9.90
N SER A 34 1.57 -4.26 10.64
CA SER A 34 0.81 -5.20 11.45
C SER A 34 -0.68 -4.91 11.27
N TRP A 35 -1.51 -5.82 11.79
CA TRP A 35 -2.95 -5.60 11.79
C TRP A 35 -3.32 -4.26 12.44
N SER A 36 -2.78 -3.98 13.64
CA SER A 36 -3.20 -2.85 14.46
C SER A 36 -2.63 -1.49 14.04
N ASN A 37 -1.51 -1.45 13.32
CA ASN A 37 -0.87 -0.19 12.90
C ASN A 37 -1.13 0.18 11.43
N TYR A 38 -1.65 -0.76 10.63
CA TYR A 38 -1.84 -0.56 9.19
C TYR A 38 -3.11 -1.25 8.68
N ALA A 39 -3.13 -2.59 8.67
CA ALA A 39 -4.11 -3.31 7.85
C ALA A 39 -5.55 -3.05 8.29
N SER A 40 -5.82 -2.99 9.60
CA SER A 40 -7.16 -2.67 10.11
C SER A 40 -7.68 -1.32 9.60
N GLY A 41 -6.78 -0.34 9.42
CA GLY A 41 -7.11 0.96 8.83
C GLY A 41 -7.46 0.84 7.35
N PHE A 42 -6.70 0.06 6.58
CA PHE A 42 -7.01 -0.22 5.18
C PHE A 42 -8.41 -0.85 5.02
N PHE A 43 -8.70 -1.91 5.78
CA PHE A 43 -10.00 -2.59 5.70
C PHE A 43 -11.15 -1.67 6.15
N ALA A 44 -10.95 -0.86 7.20
CA ALA A 44 -11.92 0.13 7.64
C ALA A 44 -12.23 1.18 6.55
N SER A 45 -11.22 1.62 5.80
CA SER A 45 -11.39 2.59 4.72
C SER A 45 -12.07 2.02 3.47
N TYR A 46 -11.78 0.76 3.13
CA TYR A 46 -12.10 0.25 1.78
C TYR A 46 -13.06 -0.94 1.75
N CYS A 47 -13.23 -1.69 2.84
CA CYS A 47 -13.96 -2.97 2.81
C CYS A 47 -15.18 -2.99 3.76
N VAL A 48 -15.10 -2.28 4.89
CA VAL A 48 -16.10 -2.35 5.98
C VAL A 48 -17.47 -1.80 5.60
N GLU A 49 -17.58 -0.97 4.56
CA GLU A 49 -18.88 -0.53 4.06
C GLU A 49 -19.78 -1.71 3.65
N CYS A 50 -19.19 -2.73 3.02
CA CYS A 50 -19.91 -3.95 2.62
C CYS A 50 -19.68 -5.12 3.61
N HIS A 51 -18.54 -5.16 4.28
CA HIS A 51 -18.06 -6.28 5.10
C HIS A 51 -17.75 -5.82 6.54
N GLY A 52 -18.72 -5.16 7.16
CA GLY A 52 -18.57 -4.59 8.50
C GLY A 52 -18.78 -5.56 9.65
N ALA A 53 -18.69 -5.04 10.86
CA ALA A 53 -18.76 -5.81 12.09
C ALA A 53 -20.06 -6.64 12.16
N GLY A 54 -19.91 -7.95 12.40
CA GLY A 54 -21.03 -8.88 12.51
C GLY A 54 -21.59 -9.37 11.16
N ASP A 55 -20.97 -9.02 10.02
CA ASP A 55 -21.24 -9.69 8.75
C ASP A 55 -20.92 -11.18 8.89
N ARG A 56 -21.96 -12.01 8.86
CA ARG A 56 -21.85 -13.46 9.05
C ARG A 56 -21.17 -14.18 7.89
N SER A 57 -21.06 -13.52 6.75
CA SER A 57 -20.43 -14.08 5.55
C SER A 57 -18.96 -13.68 5.48
N ARG A 58 -18.62 -12.41 5.75
CA ARG A 58 -17.27 -11.86 5.72
C ARG A 58 -17.15 -10.62 6.60
N ASP A 59 -16.63 -10.75 7.81
CA ASP A 59 -16.40 -9.60 8.69
C ASP A 59 -14.96 -9.07 8.55
N SER A 60 -14.76 -8.07 7.69
CA SER A 60 -13.44 -7.46 7.43
C SER A 60 -12.94 -6.58 8.59
N THR A 61 -13.66 -6.50 9.72
CA THR A 61 -13.17 -5.82 10.93
C THR A 61 -12.27 -6.71 11.78
N THR A 62 -12.13 -7.99 11.43
CA THR A 62 -11.33 -8.95 12.21
C THR A 62 -10.22 -9.58 11.38
N LEU A 63 -9.07 -9.81 12.02
CA LEU A 63 -7.92 -10.44 11.36
C LEU A 63 -8.25 -11.89 10.92
N ALA A 64 -8.95 -12.66 11.75
CA ALA A 64 -9.25 -14.06 11.45
C ALA A 64 -10.08 -14.24 10.17
N GLU A 65 -11.02 -13.33 9.91
CA GLU A 65 -11.83 -13.36 8.70
C GLU A 65 -11.03 -12.90 7.47
N VAL A 66 -10.15 -11.90 7.64
CA VAL A 66 -9.21 -11.47 6.58
C VAL A 66 -8.24 -12.59 6.22
N GLU A 67 -7.72 -13.33 7.19
CA GLU A 67 -6.84 -14.48 6.98
C GLU A 67 -7.57 -15.60 6.22
N ARG A 68 -8.85 -15.85 6.54
CA ARG A 68 -9.67 -16.83 5.81
C ARG A 68 -9.83 -16.46 4.34
N ASP A 69 -10.05 -15.19 4.04
CA ASP A 69 -10.32 -14.71 2.68
C ASP A 69 -9.06 -14.24 1.94
N LEU A 70 -7.88 -14.44 2.54
CA LEU A 70 -6.60 -13.88 2.11
C LEU A 70 -6.26 -14.14 0.64
N PRO A 71 -6.40 -15.37 0.09
CA PRO A 71 -6.08 -15.61 -1.31
C PRO A 71 -6.92 -14.73 -2.24
N SER A 72 -8.21 -14.55 -1.94
CA SER A 72 -9.09 -13.72 -2.75
C SER A 72 -8.76 -12.24 -2.60
N ILE A 73 -8.52 -11.77 -1.38
CA ILE A 73 -8.17 -10.36 -1.10
C ILE A 73 -6.86 -10.01 -1.79
N ARG A 74 -5.83 -10.84 -1.65
CA ARG A 74 -4.51 -10.64 -2.28
C ARG A 74 -4.63 -10.49 -3.80
N CYS A 75 -5.34 -11.40 -4.45
CA CYS A 75 -5.51 -11.36 -5.90
C CYS A 75 -6.35 -10.15 -6.36
N GLY A 76 -7.49 -9.90 -5.71
CA GLY A 76 -8.42 -8.86 -6.15
C GLY A 76 -7.98 -7.44 -5.80
N VAL A 77 -7.18 -7.25 -4.74
CA VAL A 77 -6.64 -5.93 -4.38
C VAL A 77 -5.39 -5.60 -5.20
N SER A 78 -4.60 -6.59 -5.60
CA SER A 78 -3.36 -6.36 -6.36
C SER A 78 -3.56 -5.41 -7.54
N SER A 79 -2.57 -4.54 -7.79
CA SER A 79 -2.56 -3.63 -8.94
C SER A 79 -2.20 -4.34 -10.26
N VAL A 80 -1.58 -5.51 -10.16
CA VAL A 80 -1.07 -6.32 -11.27
C VAL A 80 -1.43 -7.80 -11.11
N PRO A 81 -1.41 -8.61 -12.20
CA PRO A 81 -1.53 -10.05 -12.09
C PRO A 81 -0.43 -10.64 -11.20
N ILE A 82 -0.78 -11.67 -10.45
CA ILE A 82 0.13 -12.44 -9.62
C ILE A 82 0.03 -13.89 -10.11
N ASP A 83 1.15 -14.56 -10.34
CA ASP A 83 1.18 -15.89 -10.99
C ASP A 83 0.34 -16.96 -10.27
N SER A 84 0.22 -16.87 -8.93
CA SER A 84 -0.62 -17.79 -8.14
C SER A 84 -2.11 -17.42 -8.11
N CYS A 85 -2.47 -16.29 -8.70
CA CYS A 85 -3.85 -15.86 -8.88
C CYS A 85 -4.34 -16.33 -10.24
N GLY A 86 -5.44 -17.10 -10.26
CA GLY A 86 -6.14 -17.42 -11.50
C GLY A 86 -6.84 -16.20 -12.11
N ASP A 87 -7.72 -16.42 -13.08
CA ASP A 87 -8.42 -15.34 -13.80
C ASP A 87 -9.44 -14.57 -12.94
N TRP A 88 -9.84 -15.13 -11.78
CA TRP A 88 -10.80 -14.51 -10.88
C TRP A 88 -10.41 -14.65 -9.40
N PRO A 89 -10.48 -13.57 -8.58
CA PRO A 89 -10.77 -12.20 -8.99
C PRO A 89 -9.61 -11.58 -9.79
N PRO A 90 -9.88 -10.77 -10.83
CA PRO A 90 -8.83 -10.08 -11.55
C PRO A 90 -8.19 -8.99 -10.65
N PRO A 91 -6.97 -8.55 -10.98
CA PRO A 91 -6.35 -7.41 -10.31
C PRO A 91 -7.28 -6.19 -10.29
N ARG A 92 -7.24 -5.42 -9.19
CA ARG A 92 -8.08 -4.24 -8.93
C ARG A 92 -9.59 -4.49 -8.85
N GLN A 93 -10.03 -5.74 -8.79
CA GLN A 93 -11.43 -6.09 -8.54
C GLN A 93 -11.93 -5.54 -7.20
N PHE A 94 -11.06 -5.49 -6.19
CA PHE A 94 -11.40 -5.02 -4.85
C PHE A 94 -10.77 -3.64 -4.53
N PRO A 95 -11.48 -2.79 -3.77
CA PRO A 95 -12.88 -2.94 -3.34
C PRO A 95 -13.88 -2.80 -4.50
N ILE A 96 -15.07 -3.39 -4.38
CA ILE A 96 -16.16 -3.27 -5.37
C ILE A 96 -16.91 -1.93 -5.17
N GLY A 97 -17.55 -1.41 -6.23
CA GLY A 97 -18.41 -0.21 -6.17
C GLY A 97 -17.73 1.06 -6.67
N ASP A 98 -18.35 2.21 -6.44
CA ASP A 98 -17.89 3.52 -6.96
C ASP A 98 -17.15 4.38 -5.91
N GLY A 99 -16.98 3.85 -4.69
CA GLY A 99 -16.23 4.53 -3.62
C GLY A 99 -14.75 4.73 -3.93
N VAL A 100 -14.09 5.53 -3.09
CA VAL A 100 -12.65 5.81 -3.21
C VAL A 100 -11.87 4.50 -3.29
N LYS A 101 -10.98 4.41 -4.29
CA LYS A 101 -10.16 3.23 -4.51
C LYS A 101 -8.78 3.42 -3.91
N PRO A 102 -8.20 2.36 -3.32
CA PRO A 102 -6.79 2.38 -2.95
C PRO A 102 -5.92 2.69 -4.16
N THR A 103 -4.92 3.53 -3.95
CA THR A 103 -3.83 3.79 -4.88
C THR A 103 -2.97 2.54 -5.08
N ASP A 104 -2.15 2.52 -6.13
CA ASP A 104 -1.26 1.38 -6.41
C ASP A 104 -0.25 1.13 -5.29
N LEU A 105 0.19 2.19 -4.63
CA LEU A 105 1.10 2.09 -3.48
C LEU A 105 0.41 1.44 -2.27
N GLU A 106 -0.85 1.83 -1.99
CA GLU A 106 -1.62 1.20 -0.92
C GLU A 106 -1.94 -0.27 -1.22
N ARG A 107 -2.20 -0.60 -2.49
CA ARG A 107 -2.41 -1.99 -2.94
C ARG A 107 -1.17 -2.84 -2.76
N LEU A 108 -0.02 -2.33 -3.21
CA LEU A 108 1.27 -3.01 -3.05
C LEU A 108 1.57 -3.25 -1.56
N ARG A 109 1.44 -2.21 -0.73
CA ARG A 109 1.65 -2.31 0.72
C ARG A 109 0.75 -3.35 1.37
N LEU A 110 -0.53 -3.43 0.97
CA LEU A 110 -1.43 -4.45 1.50
C LEU A 110 -1.00 -5.85 1.08
N VAL A 111 -0.66 -6.04 -0.19
CA VAL A 111 -0.22 -7.35 -0.71
C VAL A 111 1.06 -7.81 0.00
N GLU A 112 2.03 -6.94 0.20
CA GLU A 112 3.25 -7.23 0.97
C GLU A 112 2.93 -7.63 2.42
N TRP A 113 2.01 -6.93 3.07
CA TRP A 113 1.56 -7.30 4.42
C TRP A 113 0.85 -8.66 4.43
N LEU A 114 -0.06 -8.92 3.50
CA LEU A 114 -0.77 -10.20 3.37
C LEU A 114 0.22 -11.36 3.15
N GLU A 115 1.24 -11.18 2.31
CA GLU A 115 2.28 -12.19 2.09
C GLU A 115 3.15 -12.41 3.34
N SER A 116 3.30 -11.40 4.20
CA SER A 116 4.08 -11.52 5.44
C SER A 116 3.41 -12.40 6.50
N ILE A 117 2.08 -12.54 6.47
CA ILE A 117 1.28 -13.26 7.48
C ILE A 117 0.89 -14.69 7.07
N VAL A 118 1.21 -15.13 5.84
CA VAL A 118 0.86 -16.47 5.31
C VAL A 118 1.98 -17.50 5.54
N ARG A 119 2.72 -17.39 6.65
CA ARG A 119 3.87 -18.28 6.91
C ARG A 119 3.50 -19.63 7.49
#